data_AF-A0A9E4AHH3-F1
#
_entry.id   AF-A0A9E4AHH3-F1
#
_cell.length_a   1.000
_cell.length_b   1.000
_cell.length_c   1.000
_cell.angle_alpha   90.00
_cell.angle_beta   90.00
_cell.angle_gamma   90.00
#
_symmetry.space_group_name_H-M   'P 1'
#
loop_
_entity.id
_entity.type
_entity.pdbx_description
1 polymer ?
#
loop_
_entity_poly.entity_id
_entity_poly.type
_entity_poly.pdbx_seq_one_letter_code
_entity_poly.pdbx_strand_id
1 'polypeptide(L)' 'RGYFVRLDEIAPMHENVGFDTLKIAGIEPAISADDESYNTLEGKERDLWLDLLFKISAEQSIVASSRHILYVGQKPDS' A
#
# COMPACT_ATOMS: atom_id res chain seq x y z
N ARG A 1 -1.18 -7.66 -20.61
CA ARG A 1 0.21 -7.24 -20.30
C ARG A 1 0.16 -6.52 -18.97
N GLY A 2 0.98 -6.90 -17.99
CA GLY A 2 1.11 -6.16 -16.73
C GLY A 2 2.03 -4.96 -16.94
N TYR A 3 1.67 -3.81 -16.38
CA TYR A 3 2.54 -2.64 -16.28
C TYR A 3 3.04 -2.58 -14.84
N PHE A 4 4.35 -2.48 -14.66
CA PHE A 4 4.96 -2.21 -13.36
C PHE A 4 5.23 -0.70 -13.29
N VAL A 5 4.86 -0.09 -12.17
CA VAL A 5 5.02 1.35 -11.92
C VAL A 5 6.15 1.56 -10.90
N ARG A 6 6.94 2.62 -11.07
CA ARG A 6 7.88 3.03 -10.01
C ARG A 6 7.11 3.85 -8.97
N LEU A 7 7.45 3.68 -7.69
CA LEU A 7 6.72 4.33 -6.60
C LEU A 7 6.67 5.86 -6.76
N ASP A 8 7.76 6.47 -7.22
CA ASP A 8 7.89 7.90 -7.45
C ASP A 8 7.14 8.41 -8.68
N GLU A 9 6.58 7.53 -9.51
CA GLU A 9 5.75 7.90 -10.67
C GLU A 9 4.26 7.92 -10.32
N ILE A 10 3.84 7.24 -9.25
CA ILE A 10 2.41 7.06 -8.93
C ILE A 10 1.73 8.41 -8.69
N ALA A 11 2.22 9.22 -7.74
CA ALA A 11 1.62 10.52 -7.45
C ALA A 11 1.64 11.46 -8.67
N PRO A 12 2.80 11.69 -9.34
CA PRO A 12 2.86 12.56 -10.52
C PRO A 12 1.92 12.14 -11.65
N MET A 13 1.74 10.85 -11.89
CA MET A 13 0.83 10.37 -12.94
C MET A 13 -0.63 10.75 -12.66
N HIS A 14 -1.07 10.70 -11.40
CA HIS A 14 -2.44 11.05 -11.03
C HIS A 14 -2.64 12.57 -10.91
N GLU A 15 -1.64 13.28 -10.39
CA GLU A 15 -1.65 14.74 -10.28
C GLU A 15 -1.65 15.42 -11.65
N ASN A 16 -0.96 14.85 -12.65
CA ASN A 16 -0.98 15.35 -14.03
C ASN A 16 -2.37 15.29 -14.69
N VAL A 17 -3.29 14.45 -14.18
CA VAL A 17 -4.69 14.40 -14.64
C VAL A 17 -5.66 15.07 -13.65
N GLY A 18 -5.11 15.82 -12.69
CA GLY A 18 -5.83 16.74 -11.82
C GLY A 18 -6.19 16.21 -10.44
N PHE A 19 -5.79 14.99 -10.05
CA PHE A 19 -6.09 14.49 -8.70
C PHE A 19 -5.16 15.09 -7.65
N ASP A 20 -5.68 15.30 -6.45
CA ASP A 20 -4.87 15.56 -5.26
C ASP A 20 -4.52 14.23 -4.57
N THR A 21 -3.22 13.92 -4.45
CA THR A 21 -2.76 12.70 -3.76
C THR A 21 -3.04 12.80 -2.25
N LEU A 22 -3.89 11.93 -1.72
CA LEU A 22 -4.16 11.86 -0.27
C LEU A 22 -3.27 10.86 0.46
N LYS A 23 -3.05 9.69 -0.15
CA LYS A 23 -2.25 8.62 0.46
C LYS A 23 -1.68 7.68 -0.59
N ILE A 24 -0.45 7.22 -0.34
CA ILE A 24 0.13 6.03 -0.95
C ILE A 24 0.47 5.07 0.19
N ALA A 25 0.08 3.81 0.05
CA ALA A 25 0.35 2.78 1.04
C ALA A 25 0.68 1.43 0.38
N GLY A 26 1.50 0.63 1.04
CA GLY A 26 1.74 -0.76 0.67
C GLY A 26 0.56 -1.63 1.13
N ILE A 27 0.08 -2.51 0.24
CA ILE A 27 -0.87 -3.56 0.60
C ILE A 27 -0.06 -4.75 1.08
N GLU A 28 -0.47 -5.32 2.21
CA GLU A 28 0.18 -6.51 2.80
C GLU A 28 1.70 -6.32 2.92
N PRO A 29 2.16 -5.22 3.55
CA PRO A 29 3.58 -4.96 3.67
C PRO A 29 4.28 -6.05 4.48
N ALA A 30 5.52 -6.40 4.11
CA ALA A 30 6.35 -7.34 4.87
C ALA A 30 5.84 -8.79 5.03
N ILE A 31 4.70 -9.18 4.42
CA ILE A 31 4.21 -10.57 4.44
C ILE A 31 4.39 -11.32 3.11
N SER A 32 4.76 -10.61 2.05
CA SER A 32 4.74 -11.14 0.68
C SER A 32 5.46 -12.47 0.45
N ALA A 33 6.56 -12.76 1.14
CA ALA A 33 7.29 -14.02 0.91
C ALA A 33 6.66 -15.22 1.63
N ASP A 34 5.75 -14.99 2.56
CA ASP A 34 5.22 -15.99 3.50
C ASP A 34 3.75 -15.65 3.87
N ASP A 35 2.92 -15.49 2.84
CA ASP A 35 1.49 -15.21 3.00
C ASP A 35 0.77 -16.39 3.70
N GLU A 36 1.30 -17.61 3.61
CA GLU A 36 0.75 -18.80 4.28
C GLU A 36 0.83 -18.69 5.80
N SER A 37 1.99 -18.34 6.37
CA SER A 37 2.13 -18.20 7.83
C SER A 37 1.18 -17.14 8.38
N TYR A 38 1.06 -15.99 7.70
CA TYR A 38 0.10 -14.96 8.08
C TYR A 38 -1.36 -15.46 8.01
N ASN A 39 -1.73 -16.20 6.96
CA ASN A 39 -3.10 -16.65 6.75
C ASN A 39 -3.58 -17.65 7.80
N THR A 40 -2.67 -18.37 8.46
CA THR A 40 -2.99 -19.28 9.57
C THR A 40 -3.19 -18.60 10.92
N LEU A 41 -2.87 -17.30 11.04
CA LEU A 41 -3.09 -16.56 12.27
C LEU A 41 -4.57 -16.31 12.53
N GLU A 42 -4.96 -16.48 13.79
CA GLU A 42 -6.33 -16.30 14.27
C GLU A 42 -6.37 -15.45 15.55
N GLY A 43 -7.55 -14.91 15.85
CA GLY A 43 -7.80 -14.13 17.05
C GLY A 43 -6.80 -12.98 17.26
N LYS A 44 -6.33 -12.83 18.50
CA LYS A 44 -5.53 -11.68 18.93
C LYS A 44 -4.19 -11.54 18.20
N GLU A 45 -3.58 -12.65 17.79
CA GLU A 45 -2.31 -12.60 17.05
C GLU A 45 -2.52 -11.98 15.67
N ARG A 46 -3.60 -12.39 14.98
CA ARG A 46 -3.99 -11.78 13.71
C ARG A 46 -4.28 -10.29 13.86
N ASP A 47 -5.00 -9.90 14.91
CA ASP A 47 -5.34 -8.50 15.18
C ASP A 47 -4.08 -7.63 15.38
N LEU A 48 -3.12 -8.10 16.18
CA LEU A 48 -1.85 -7.40 16.41
C LEU A 48 -1.02 -7.27 15.13
N TRP A 49 -1.03 -8.30 14.29
CA TRP A 49 -0.41 -8.23 12.98
C TRP A 49 -1.10 -7.19 12.09
N LEU A 50 -2.43 -7.18 12.03
CA LEU A 50 -3.19 -6.18 11.26
C LEU A 50 -2.87 -4.76 11.73
N ASP A 51 -2.81 -4.52 13.04
CA ASP A 51 -2.43 -3.22 13.61
C ASP A 51 -1.02 -2.80 13.20
N LEU A 52 -0.07 -3.73 13.23
CA LEU A 52 1.31 -3.48 12.79
C LEU A 52 1.35 -3.16 11.29
N LEU A 53 0.73 -4.00 10.45
CA LEU A 53 0.68 -3.84 9.01
C LEU A 53 0.06 -2.50 8.61
N PHE A 54 -1.04 -2.13 9.27
CA PHE A 54 -1.68 -0.84 9.07
C PHE A 54 -0.74 0.31 9.43
N LYS A 55 -0.08 0.24 10.59
CA LYS A 55 0.84 1.27 11.07
C LYS A 55 2.02 1.50 10.12
N ILE A 56 2.59 0.43 9.56
CA ILE A 56 3.75 0.53 8.67
C ILE A 56 3.37 0.72 7.19
N SER A 57 2.08 0.61 6.85
CA SER A 57 1.62 0.60 5.45
C SER A 57 2.00 1.86 4.67
N ALA A 58 2.14 3.02 5.32
CA ALA A 58 2.48 4.28 4.68
C ALA A 58 3.96 4.68 4.81
N GLU A 59 4.79 3.85 5.45
CA GLU A 59 6.22 4.13 5.60
C GLU A 59 6.94 3.97 4.26
N GLN A 60 7.63 5.00 3.76
CA GLN A 60 8.19 5.00 2.41
C GLN A 60 9.10 3.81 2.11
N SER A 61 9.94 3.42 3.08
CA SER A 61 10.84 2.27 2.95
C SER A 61 10.09 0.94 2.85
N ILE A 62 8.86 0.87 3.35
CA ILE A 62 8.00 -0.30 3.33
C ILE A 62 7.16 -0.33 2.06
N VAL A 63 6.56 0.80 1.66
CA VAL A 63 5.74 0.90 0.45
C VAL A 63 6.51 0.42 -0.79
N ALA A 64 7.78 0.79 -0.91
CA ALA A 64 8.64 0.37 -2.03
C ALA A 64 8.91 -1.15 -2.07
N SER A 65 8.75 -1.84 -0.94
CA SER A 65 8.95 -3.29 -0.81
C SER A 65 7.67 -4.10 -0.97
N SER A 66 6.51 -3.44 -1.00
CA SER A 66 5.21 -4.11 -1.13
C SER A 66 4.96 -4.62 -2.54
N ARG A 67 4.31 -5.79 -2.63
CA ARG A 67 3.90 -6.40 -3.91
C ARG A 67 2.85 -5.56 -4.63
N HIS A 68 1.93 -4.97 -3.88
CA HIS A 68 0.86 -4.12 -4.40
C HIS A 68 0.86 -2.78 -3.65
N ILE A 69 0.53 -1.73 -4.36
CA ILE A 69 0.49 -0.35 -3.85
C ILE A 69 -0.93 0.17 -3.98
N LEU A 70 -1.46 0.73 -2.90
CA LEU A 70 -2.71 1.46 -2.86
C LEU A 70 -2.43 2.95 -3.05
N TYR A 71 -3.08 3.55 -4.05
CA TYR A 71 -3.16 5.00 -4.21
C TYR A 71 -4.57 5.47 -3.83
N VAL A 72 -4.65 6.54 -3.04
CA VAL A 72 -5.89 7.24 -2.73
C VAL A 72 -5.72 8.68 -3.18
N GLY A 73 -6.53 9.10 -4.15
CA GLY A 73 -6.57 10.47 -4.66
C GLY A 73 -7.96 11.06 -4.55
N GLN A 74 -8.01 12.36 -4.32
CA GLN A 74 -9.23 13.15 -4.38
C GLN A 74 -9.39 13.72 -5.78
N LYS A 75 -10.58 13.56 -6.37
CA LYS A 75 -10.93 14.28 -7.59
C LYS A 75 -11.20 15.75 -7.20
N PRO A 76 -10.68 16.73 -7.94
CA PRO A 76 -10.89 18.13 -7.64
C PRO A 76 -12.38 18.48 -7.77
N ASP A 77 -12.84 19.34 -6.86
CA ASP A 77 -14.18 19.92 -6.93
C ASP A 77 -14.29 20.75 -8.21
N SER A 78 -15.34 20.49 -8.99
CA SER A 78 -15.58 21.12 -10.31
C SER A 78 -16.16 22.53 -10.18
#